data_AF-A0A399YGE3-F1
#
_entry.id   AF-A0A399YGE3-F1
#
_cell.length_a   1.000
_cell.length_b   1.000
_cell.length_c   1.000
_cell.angle_alpha   90.00
_cell.angle_beta   90.00
_cell.angle_gamma   90.00
#
_symmetry.space_group_name_H-M   'P 1'
#
loop_
_entity.id
_entity.type
_entity.pdbx_description
1 polymer ?
#
loop_
_entity_poly.entity_id
_entity_poly.type
_entity_poly.pdbx_seq_one_letter_code
_entity_poly.pdbx_strand_id
1 'polypeptide(L)'
;MSGDARPGGGPARPARTGSRWTDEDYGRLVTMCREGRDLDELIEALSRSEQSVLDRARRMLPPEERGLPRDRAVARLQERLREEPGYDWSAALLQGPPPRPVEHVVYRSTGLHGLHRHELLAVAEALVQVEHVDGQLRNDALRAVEEHGLDDELARQVGSRIVRRAQEQDSSWTLEQQDRWWVPAQLDPDEPYRPWCGPDCPDDLPPPEEEPEPWW
;
A
#
# COMPACT_ATOMS: atom_id res chain seq x y z
N MET A 1 -16.54 -18.90 64.29
CA MET A 1 -16.18 -18.18 63.04
C MET A 1 -17.30 -18.42 62.04
N SER A 2 -18.30 -17.53 62.04
CA SER A 2 -19.44 -17.60 61.12
C SER A 2 -18.99 -17.05 59.77
N GLY A 3 -18.97 -17.91 58.76
CA GLY A 3 -18.70 -17.54 57.37
C GLY A 3 -19.91 -16.83 56.79
N ASP A 4 -19.74 -15.55 56.53
CA ASP A 4 -20.65 -14.63 55.86
C ASP A 4 -20.87 -15.08 54.41
N ALA A 5 -22.05 -15.62 54.11
CA ALA A 5 -22.45 -16.01 52.76
C ALA A 5 -22.92 -14.77 52.01
N ARG A 6 -22.05 -14.19 51.17
CA ARG A 6 -22.43 -13.13 50.23
C ARG A 6 -23.49 -13.66 49.25
N PRO A 7 -24.69 -13.07 49.13
CA PRO A 7 -25.60 -13.40 48.06
C PRO A 7 -25.10 -12.72 46.78
N GLY A 8 -24.31 -13.47 45.99
CA GLY A 8 -23.96 -13.11 44.62
C GLY A 8 -25.15 -13.30 43.69
N GLY A 9 -26.18 -12.45 43.82
CA GLY A 9 -27.28 -12.38 42.87
C GLY A 9 -26.86 -11.62 41.62
N GLY A 10 -26.16 -12.29 40.70
CA GLY A 10 -26.02 -11.76 39.33
C GLY A 10 -27.40 -11.59 38.70
N PRO A 11 -27.58 -10.65 37.76
CA PRO A 11 -28.88 -10.44 37.11
C PRO A 11 -29.36 -11.77 36.53
N ALA A 12 -30.56 -12.19 36.93
CA ALA A 12 -31.16 -13.43 36.47
C ALA A 12 -31.17 -13.43 34.94
N ARG A 13 -30.53 -14.44 34.34
CA ARG A 13 -30.47 -14.56 32.90
C ARG A 13 -31.91 -14.64 32.36
N PRO A 14 -32.28 -13.86 31.32
CA PRO A 14 -33.64 -13.87 30.80
C PRO A 14 -34.05 -15.30 30.44
N ALA A 15 -35.25 -15.70 30.91
CA ALA A 15 -35.72 -17.09 30.89
C ALA A 15 -35.70 -17.72 29.48
N ARG A 16 -35.82 -16.91 28.43
CA ARG A 16 -35.90 -17.37 27.03
C ARG A 16 -34.68 -16.96 26.18
N THR A 17 -33.50 -16.86 26.80
CA THR A 17 -32.25 -16.60 26.08
C THR A 17 -31.94 -17.75 25.10
N GLY A 18 -31.83 -17.45 23.80
CA GLY A 18 -31.54 -18.44 22.74
C GLY A 18 -32.76 -19.09 22.07
N SER A 19 -33.96 -18.94 22.63
CA SER A 19 -35.18 -19.48 22.02
C SER A 19 -35.53 -18.74 20.72
N ARG A 20 -36.14 -19.41 19.75
CA ARG A 20 -36.65 -18.75 18.53
C ARG A 20 -37.75 -17.75 18.87
N TRP A 21 -37.87 -16.68 18.09
CA TRP A 21 -38.99 -15.74 18.17
C TRP A 21 -40.18 -16.34 17.43
N THR A 22 -41.35 -16.31 18.04
CA THR A 22 -42.61 -16.78 17.43
C THR A 22 -43.44 -15.61 16.92
N ASP A 23 -44.44 -15.90 16.09
CA ASP A 23 -45.39 -14.87 15.62
C ASP A 23 -46.15 -14.23 16.78
N GLU A 24 -46.43 -15.01 17.84
CA GLU A 24 -47.00 -14.51 19.09
C GLU A 24 -46.07 -13.51 19.80
N ASP A 25 -44.76 -13.80 19.86
CA ASP A 25 -43.77 -12.88 20.44
C ASP A 25 -43.76 -11.54 19.67
N TYR A 26 -43.86 -11.59 18.34
CA TYR A 26 -43.92 -10.40 17.50
C TYR A 26 -45.24 -9.62 17.67
N GLY A 27 -46.37 -10.31 17.69
CA GLY A 27 -47.68 -9.69 17.91
C GLY A 27 -47.77 -9.01 19.28
N ARG A 28 -47.17 -9.63 20.31
CA ARG A 28 -47.10 -9.06 21.66
C ARG A 28 -46.20 -7.82 21.72
N LEU A 29 -45.01 -7.87 21.10
CA LEU A 29 -44.11 -6.72 20.99
C LEU A 29 -44.81 -5.53 20.34
N VAL A 30 -45.50 -5.74 19.20
CA VAL A 30 -46.20 -4.68 18.48
C VAL A 30 -47.37 -4.10 19.28
N THR A 31 -48.16 -4.96 19.94
CA THR A 31 -49.25 -4.52 20.81
C THR A 31 -48.73 -3.62 21.93
N MET A 32 -47.66 -4.03 22.62
CA MET A 32 -47.05 -3.24 23.68
C MET A 32 -46.41 -1.95 23.16
N CYS A 33 -45.81 -1.94 21.96
CA CYS A 33 -45.33 -0.71 21.34
C CYS A 33 -46.49 0.25 21.00
N ARG A 34 -47.65 -0.25 20.56
CA ARG A 34 -48.84 0.59 20.33
C ARG A 34 -49.37 1.20 21.63
N GLU A 35 -49.29 0.46 22.73
CA GLU A 35 -49.61 0.95 24.07
C GLU A 35 -48.58 1.95 24.62
N GLY A 36 -47.42 2.12 23.97
CA GLY A 36 -46.37 3.03 24.40
C GLY A 36 -45.52 2.49 25.56
N ARG A 37 -45.49 1.16 25.76
CA ARG A 37 -44.71 0.51 26.82
C ARG A 37 -43.22 0.73 26.66
N ASP A 38 -42.51 0.96 27.75
CA ASP A 38 -41.07 1.18 27.72
C ASP A 38 -40.27 -0.13 27.53
N LEU A 39 -38.95 0.01 27.41
CA LEU A 39 -38.07 -1.13 27.14
C LEU A 39 -38.05 -2.15 28.28
N ASP A 40 -38.13 -1.70 29.53
CA ASP A 40 -38.08 -2.58 30.70
C ASP A 40 -39.36 -3.41 30.79
N GLU A 41 -40.52 -2.79 30.56
CA GLU A 41 -41.81 -3.48 30.46
C GLU A 41 -41.81 -4.53 29.34
N LEU A 42 -41.21 -4.21 28.18
CA LEU A 42 -41.08 -5.15 27.06
C LEU A 42 -40.18 -6.34 27.40
N ILE A 43 -39.06 -6.10 28.07
CA ILE A 43 -38.10 -7.13 28.50
C ILE A 43 -38.77 -8.12 29.46
N GLU A 44 -39.49 -7.59 30.46
CA GLU A 44 -40.20 -8.40 31.45
C GLU A 44 -41.31 -9.23 30.79
N ALA A 45 -42.18 -8.58 30.01
CA ALA A 45 -43.33 -9.22 29.38
C ALA A 45 -42.94 -10.31 28.38
N LEU A 46 -41.87 -10.10 27.60
CA LEU A 46 -41.39 -11.08 26.61
C LEU A 46 -40.43 -12.11 27.24
N SER A 47 -39.93 -11.84 28.45
CA SER A 47 -38.90 -12.61 29.14
C SER A 47 -37.65 -12.83 28.26
N ARG A 48 -37.25 -11.77 27.54
CA ARG A 48 -36.12 -11.74 26.59
C ARG A 48 -35.06 -10.74 27.04
N SER A 49 -33.84 -10.88 26.55
CA SER A 49 -32.80 -9.87 26.80
C SER A 49 -33.11 -8.55 26.10
N GLU A 50 -32.66 -7.46 26.70
CA GLU A 50 -32.70 -6.10 26.13
C GLU A 50 -32.21 -6.09 24.69
N GLN A 51 -31.00 -6.61 24.45
CA GLN A 51 -30.40 -6.65 23.12
C GLN A 51 -31.28 -7.43 22.11
N SER A 52 -31.94 -8.51 22.54
CA SER A 52 -32.83 -9.26 21.66
C SER A 52 -34.08 -8.45 21.31
N VAL A 53 -34.65 -7.70 22.25
CA VAL A 53 -35.83 -6.86 22.01
C VAL A 53 -35.46 -5.72 21.06
N LEU A 54 -34.37 -5.02 21.32
CA LEU A 54 -33.88 -3.91 20.48
C LEU A 54 -33.57 -4.36 19.04
N ASP A 55 -32.85 -5.47 18.88
CA ASP A 55 -32.53 -5.97 17.54
C ASP A 55 -33.78 -6.45 16.78
N ARG A 56 -34.83 -6.92 17.47
CA ARG A 56 -36.11 -7.26 16.82
C ARG A 56 -36.93 -6.04 16.47
N ALA A 57 -37.07 -5.08 17.39
CA ALA A 57 -37.75 -3.81 17.11
C ALA A 57 -37.14 -3.14 15.88
N ARG A 58 -35.80 -3.10 15.78
CA ARG A 58 -35.09 -2.54 14.64
C ARG A 58 -35.35 -3.28 13.32
N ARG A 59 -35.52 -4.61 13.34
CA ARG A 59 -35.85 -5.38 12.12
C ARG A 59 -37.29 -5.16 11.65
N MET A 60 -38.19 -4.81 12.55
CA MET A 60 -39.59 -4.48 12.24
C MET A 60 -39.74 -3.09 11.62
N LEU A 61 -38.70 -2.26 11.65
CA LEU A 61 -38.67 -0.97 10.95
C LEU A 61 -38.47 -1.16 9.43
N PRO A 62 -38.87 -0.17 8.62
CA PRO A 62 -38.55 -0.12 7.19
C PRO A 62 -37.03 -0.22 6.98
N PRO A 63 -36.55 -0.83 5.87
CA PRO A 63 -35.13 -1.05 5.63
C PRO A 63 -34.27 0.21 5.76
N GLU A 64 -34.81 1.37 5.37
CA GLU A 64 -34.16 2.69 5.41
C GLU A 64 -33.88 3.15 6.85
N GLU A 65 -34.69 2.72 7.82
CA GLU A 65 -34.60 3.13 9.22
C GLU A 65 -33.82 2.13 10.09
N ARG A 66 -33.40 0.99 9.54
CA ARG A 66 -32.67 -0.05 10.32
C ARG A 66 -31.25 0.36 10.70
N GLY A 67 -30.74 1.45 10.13
CA GLY A 67 -29.44 2.05 10.47
C GLY A 67 -29.43 2.81 11.79
N LEU A 68 -30.59 3.03 12.41
CA LEU A 68 -30.70 3.79 13.66
C LEU A 68 -29.91 3.13 14.82
N PRO A 69 -29.39 3.94 15.76
CA PRO A 69 -28.86 3.44 17.03
C PRO A 69 -29.86 2.52 17.74
N ARG A 70 -29.35 1.44 18.34
CA ARG A 70 -30.19 0.37 18.92
C ARG A 70 -31.11 0.88 20.03
N ASP A 71 -30.61 1.77 20.87
CA ASP A 71 -31.34 2.43 21.96
C ASP A 71 -32.57 3.22 21.47
N ARG A 72 -32.60 3.59 20.18
CA ARG A 72 -33.72 4.31 19.55
C ARG A 72 -34.72 3.42 18.83
N ALA A 73 -34.45 2.11 18.72
CA ALA A 73 -35.26 1.21 17.90
C ALA A 73 -36.71 1.09 18.41
N VAL A 74 -36.92 0.97 19.72
CA VAL A 74 -38.27 0.85 20.30
C VAL A 74 -39.04 2.15 20.14
N ALA A 75 -38.45 3.28 20.52
CA ALA A 75 -39.09 4.60 20.37
C ALA A 75 -39.50 4.87 18.91
N ARG A 76 -38.61 4.58 17.96
CA ARG A 76 -38.93 4.74 16.53
C ARG A 76 -40.06 3.81 16.07
N LEU A 77 -40.07 2.56 16.53
CA LEU A 77 -41.14 1.63 16.18
C LEU A 77 -42.50 2.09 16.73
N GLN A 78 -42.52 2.63 17.96
CA GLN A 78 -43.73 3.22 18.54
C GLN A 78 -44.23 4.43 17.75
N GLU A 79 -43.35 5.34 17.36
CA GLU A 79 -43.69 6.48 16.50
C GLU A 79 -44.31 6.01 15.19
N ARG A 80 -43.68 5.07 14.50
CA ARG A 80 -44.16 4.54 13.22
C ARG A 80 -45.55 3.91 13.35
N LEU A 81 -45.76 3.09 14.38
CA LEU A 81 -47.05 2.43 14.65
C LEU A 81 -48.16 3.43 15.03
N ARG A 82 -47.78 4.61 15.56
CA ARG A 82 -48.70 5.70 15.90
C ARG A 82 -49.04 6.56 14.67
N GLU A 83 -48.04 6.88 13.86
CA GLU A 83 -48.17 7.66 12.62
C GLU A 83 -48.98 6.90 11.58
N GLU A 84 -48.75 5.59 11.46
CA GLU A 84 -49.37 4.73 10.46
C GLU A 84 -49.98 3.48 11.12
N PRO A 85 -51.24 3.53 11.58
CA PRO A 85 -51.89 2.40 12.27
C PRO A 85 -51.95 1.11 11.43
N GLY A 86 -51.97 1.27 10.10
CA GLY A 86 -51.98 0.19 9.11
C GLY A 86 -50.60 -0.33 8.72
N TYR A 87 -49.52 0.14 9.37
CA TYR A 87 -48.16 -0.30 9.07
C TYR A 87 -47.99 -1.82 9.23
N ASP A 88 -47.66 -2.49 8.13
CA ASP A 88 -47.42 -3.93 8.10
C ASP A 88 -45.97 -4.25 8.47
N TRP A 89 -45.74 -4.32 9.78
CA TRP A 89 -44.46 -4.73 10.37
C TRP A 89 -44.02 -6.14 9.94
N SER A 90 -44.96 -7.02 9.55
CA SER A 90 -44.65 -8.39 9.15
C SER A 90 -44.07 -8.42 7.73
N ALA A 91 -44.64 -7.61 6.82
CA ALA A 91 -44.07 -7.39 5.50
C ALA A 91 -42.68 -6.74 5.60
N ALA A 92 -42.50 -5.79 6.52
CA ALA A 92 -41.18 -5.19 6.76
C ALA A 92 -40.14 -6.25 7.16
N LEU A 93 -40.46 -7.19 8.06
CA LEU A 93 -39.53 -8.25 8.48
C LEU A 93 -39.03 -9.13 7.32
N LEU A 94 -39.82 -9.29 6.26
CA LEU A 94 -39.46 -10.07 5.08
C LEU A 94 -38.52 -9.33 4.12
N GLN A 95 -38.45 -8.00 4.23
CA GLN A 95 -37.56 -7.20 3.39
C GLN A 95 -36.10 -7.41 3.84
N GLY A 96 -35.25 -7.86 2.91
CA GLY A 96 -33.81 -7.95 3.15
C GLY A 96 -33.19 -6.58 3.41
N PRO A 97 -32.04 -6.50 4.10
CA PRO A 97 -31.29 -5.26 4.18
C PRO A 97 -30.92 -4.79 2.76
N PRO A 98 -30.97 -3.48 2.45
CA PRO A 98 -30.48 -2.99 1.17
C PRO A 98 -29.01 -3.42 1.02
N PRO A 99 -28.58 -3.80 -0.21
CA PRO A 99 -27.20 -4.19 -0.42
C PRO A 99 -26.29 -3.06 0.06
N ARG A 100 -25.31 -3.40 0.92
CA ARG A 100 -24.34 -2.41 1.40
C ARG A 100 -23.68 -1.76 0.17
N PRO A 101 -23.56 -0.42 0.13
CA PRO A 101 -22.79 0.25 -0.91
C PRO A 101 -21.40 -0.41 -0.96
N VAL A 102 -20.98 -0.82 -2.16
CA VAL A 102 -19.62 -1.31 -2.37
C VAL A 102 -18.70 -0.11 -2.24
N GLU A 103 -18.13 0.09 -1.04
CA GLU A 103 -17.07 1.06 -0.84
C GLU A 103 -15.83 0.57 -1.58
N HIS A 104 -15.57 1.13 -2.75
CA HIS A 104 -14.27 0.99 -3.41
C HIS A 104 -13.24 1.76 -2.57
N VAL A 105 -12.56 1.06 -1.66
CA VAL A 105 -11.42 1.62 -0.93
C VAL A 105 -10.30 1.86 -1.93
N VAL A 106 -10.24 3.08 -2.47
CA VAL A 106 -9.10 3.52 -3.28
C VAL A 106 -7.93 3.73 -2.32
N TYR A 107 -7.04 2.74 -2.22
CA TYR A 107 -5.77 2.90 -1.54
C TYR A 107 -4.95 3.95 -2.29
N ARG A 108 -4.96 5.19 -1.79
CA ARG A 108 -4.01 6.22 -2.22
C ARG A 108 -2.71 5.96 -1.46
N SER A 109 -1.76 5.26 -2.06
CA SER A 109 -0.39 5.28 -1.57
C SER A 109 0.15 6.70 -1.76
N THR A 110 0.65 7.31 -0.68
CA THR A 110 1.28 8.64 -0.70
C THR A 110 2.79 8.51 -0.54
N GLY A 111 3.55 9.47 -1.08
CA GLY A 111 5.01 9.45 -1.00
C GLY A 111 5.64 8.52 -2.04
N LEU A 112 6.79 7.92 -1.73
CA LEU A 112 7.56 7.08 -2.67
C LEU A 112 6.77 5.85 -3.16
N HIS A 113 5.95 5.24 -2.31
CA HIS A 113 5.06 4.13 -2.69
C HIS A 113 3.86 4.55 -3.54
N GLY A 114 3.61 5.86 -3.65
CA GLY A 114 2.60 6.44 -4.54
C GLY A 114 3.10 6.68 -5.96
N LEU A 115 4.41 6.60 -6.19
CA LEU A 115 5.02 6.84 -7.48
C LEU A 115 4.78 5.65 -8.42
N HIS A 116 4.56 5.95 -9.69
CA HIS A 116 4.59 4.91 -10.71
C HIS A 116 6.00 4.33 -10.83
N ARG A 117 6.08 3.06 -11.28
CA ARG A 117 7.33 2.30 -11.45
C ARG A 117 8.48 3.10 -12.09
N HIS A 118 8.19 3.84 -13.16
CA HIS A 118 9.18 4.63 -13.88
C HIS A 118 9.62 5.89 -13.12
N GLU A 119 8.72 6.52 -12.37
CA GLU A 119 8.99 7.69 -11.55
C GLU A 119 9.85 7.30 -10.35
N LEU A 120 9.53 6.19 -9.69
CA LEU A 120 10.31 5.65 -8.58
C LEU A 120 11.75 5.32 -9.02
N LEU A 121 11.91 4.68 -10.19
CA LEU A 121 13.23 4.39 -10.76
C LEU A 121 14.03 5.65 -11.04
N ALA A 122 13.43 6.65 -11.68
CA ALA A 122 14.11 7.91 -11.98
C ALA A 122 14.54 8.66 -10.70
N VAL A 123 13.67 8.67 -9.67
CA VAL A 123 13.99 9.26 -8.37
C VAL A 123 15.11 8.50 -7.68
N ALA A 124 15.05 7.17 -7.63
CA ALA A 124 16.09 6.35 -7.03
C ALA A 124 17.45 6.49 -7.75
N GLU A 125 17.45 6.50 -9.08
CA GLU A 125 18.65 6.74 -9.90
C GLU A 125 19.28 8.10 -9.54
N ALA A 126 18.46 9.15 -9.45
CA ALA A 126 18.93 10.49 -9.08
C ALA A 126 19.52 10.52 -7.65
N LEU A 127 18.85 9.90 -6.68
CA LEU A 127 19.29 9.89 -5.27
C LEU A 127 20.61 9.12 -5.07
N VAL A 128 20.88 8.11 -5.90
CA VAL A 128 22.16 7.38 -5.91
C VAL A 128 23.30 8.22 -6.47
N GLN A 129 23.02 9.09 -7.45
CA GLN A 129 24.04 9.91 -8.12
C GLN A 129 24.41 11.19 -7.36
N VAL A 130 23.54 11.67 -6.48
CA VAL A 130 23.82 12.87 -5.68
C VAL A 130 24.76 12.50 -4.53
N GLU A 131 25.88 13.22 -4.42
CA GLU A 131 26.91 12.99 -3.40
C GLU A 131 26.39 13.27 -1.97
N HIS A 132 25.57 14.31 -1.83
CA HIS A 132 25.00 14.74 -0.56
C HIS A 132 23.48 14.64 -0.57
N VAL A 133 22.96 13.56 0.02
CA VAL A 133 21.53 13.38 0.24
C VAL A 133 21.29 12.88 1.64
N ASP A 134 20.11 13.18 2.17
CA ASP A 134 19.66 12.58 3.41
C ASP A 134 19.65 11.04 3.30
N GLY A 135 20.35 10.38 4.21
CA GLY A 135 20.54 8.92 4.17
C GLY A 135 19.22 8.16 4.36
N GLN A 136 18.27 8.73 5.10
CA GLN A 136 16.96 8.13 5.30
C GLN A 136 16.14 8.17 4.01
N LEU A 137 16.08 9.30 3.31
CA LEU A 137 15.42 9.40 2.00
C LEU A 137 15.99 8.42 0.98
N ARG A 138 17.33 8.25 0.95
CA ARG A 138 17.99 7.27 0.07
C ARG A 138 17.56 5.84 0.40
N ASN A 139 17.59 5.47 1.67
CA ASN A 139 17.21 4.12 2.11
C ASN A 139 15.72 3.85 1.88
N ASP A 140 14.86 4.85 2.07
CA ASP A 140 13.42 4.73 1.81
C ASP A 140 13.12 4.52 0.32
N ALA A 141 13.85 5.22 -0.57
CA ALA A 141 13.73 5.01 -2.01
C ALA A 141 14.24 3.63 -2.44
N LEU A 142 15.38 3.17 -1.92
CA LEU A 142 15.91 1.83 -2.22
C LEU A 142 14.98 0.73 -1.73
N ARG A 143 14.42 0.86 -0.53
CA ARG A 143 13.45 -0.09 0.00
C ARG A 143 12.17 -0.13 -0.84
N ALA A 144 11.67 1.03 -1.30
CA ALA A 144 10.53 1.06 -2.21
C ALA A 144 10.86 0.38 -3.55
N VAL A 145 12.06 0.56 -4.09
CA VAL A 145 12.52 -0.14 -5.31
C VAL A 145 12.53 -1.66 -5.11
N GLU A 146 13.05 -2.14 -3.98
CA GLU A 146 13.11 -3.56 -3.62
C GLU A 146 11.70 -4.16 -3.46
N GLU A 147 10.81 -3.47 -2.74
CA GLU A 147 9.42 -3.89 -2.55
C GLU A 147 8.64 -4.00 -3.88
N HIS A 148 9.01 -3.19 -4.87
CA HIS A 148 8.45 -3.24 -6.22
C HIS A 148 9.24 -4.15 -7.19
N GLY A 149 10.31 -4.82 -6.73
CA GLY A 149 11.14 -5.74 -7.52
C GLY A 149 11.86 -5.06 -8.69
N LEU A 150 12.37 -3.85 -8.47
CA LEU A 150 12.96 -3.00 -9.52
C LEU A 150 14.50 -2.94 -9.46
N ASP A 151 15.14 -3.74 -8.62
CA ASP A 151 16.57 -3.67 -8.31
C ASP A 151 17.45 -3.85 -9.54
N ASP A 152 17.15 -4.86 -10.37
CA ASP A 152 17.87 -5.13 -11.60
C ASP A 152 17.73 -4.01 -12.63
N GLU A 153 16.62 -3.29 -12.61
CA GLU A 153 16.40 -2.16 -13.52
C GLU A 153 17.14 -0.91 -13.05
N LEU A 154 17.13 -0.64 -11.75
CA LEU A 154 17.90 0.43 -11.14
C LEU A 154 19.41 0.21 -11.37
N ALA A 155 19.91 -1.01 -11.11
CA ALA A 155 21.32 -1.34 -11.29
C ALA A 155 21.78 -1.13 -12.75
N ARG A 156 20.94 -1.54 -13.72
CA ARG A 156 21.21 -1.31 -15.15
C ARG A 156 21.20 0.17 -15.52
N GLN A 157 20.26 0.97 -15.00
CA GLN A 157 20.20 2.40 -15.29
C GLN A 157 21.41 3.14 -14.72
N VAL A 158 21.74 2.90 -13.45
CA VAL A 158 22.91 3.49 -12.78
C VAL A 158 24.20 3.08 -13.51
N GLY A 159 24.37 1.79 -13.82
CA GLY A 159 25.54 1.30 -14.55
C GLY A 159 25.68 1.94 -15.94
N SER A 160 24.59 1.99 -16.71
CA SER A 160 24.59 2.62 -18.04
C SER A 160 24.94 4.11 -17.98
N ARG A 161 24.48 4.81 -16.94
CA ARG A 161 24.79 6.22 -16.74
C ARG A 161 26.24 6.46 -16.33
N ILE A 162 26.80 5.63 -15.45
CA ILE A 162 28.22 5.70 -15.06
C ILE A 162 29.10 5.54 -16.31
N VAL A 163 28.82 4.52 -17.14
CA VAL A 163 29.58 4.28 -18.38
C VAL A 163 29.50 5.48 -19.32
N ARG A 164 28.31 6.03 -19.55
CA ARG A 164 28.15 7.22 -20.40
C ARG A 164 28.93 8.43 -19.85
N ARG A 165 28.87 8.67 -18.54
CA ARG A 165 29.61 9.80 -17.92
C ARG A 165 31.13 9.62 -18.06
N ALA A 166 31.63 8.40 -17.94
CA ALA A 166 33.04 8.09 -18.17
C ALA A 166 33.44 8.37 -19.62
N GLN A 167 32.63 7.94 -20.60
CA GLN A 167 32.89 8.22 -22.02
C GLN A 167 32.86 9.72 -22.36
N GLU A 168 31.93 10.47 -21.77
CA GLU A 168 31.85 11.93 -21.93
C GLU A 168 33.10 12.63 -21.35
N GLN A 169 33.59 12.17 -20.19
CA GLN A 169 34.81 12.69 -19.57
C GLN A 169 36.08 12.32 -20.36
N ASP A 170 36.17 11.10 -20.86
CA ASP A 170 37.31 10.63 -21.66
C ASP A 170 37.38 11.35 -23.02
N SER A 171 36.21 11.63 -23.62
CA SER A 171 36.10 12.47 -24.82
C SER A 171 36.51 13.93 -24.56
N SER A 172 36.25 14.45 -23.35
CA SER A 172 36.69 15.79 -22.97
C SER A 172 38.21 15.87 -22.72
N TRP A 173 38.79 14.81 -22.16
CA TRP A 173 40.24 14.70 -21.91
C TRP A 173 41.06 14.52 -23.20
N THR A 174 40.52 13.78 -24.17
CA THR A 174 41.17 13.55 -25.47
C THR A 174 41.20 14.80 -26.35
N LEU A 175 40.18 15.66 -26.28
CA LEU A 175 40.17 16.95 -27.00
C LEU A 175 41.15 17.97 -26.39
N GLU A 176 41.20 18.11 -25.07
CA GLU A 176 42.19 18.99 -24.41
C GLU A 176 43.64 18.51 -24.58
N GLN A 177 43.88 17.20 -24.66
CA GLN A 177 45.22 16.68 -24.96
C GLN A 177 45.61 16.80 -26.44
N GLN A 178 44.67 16.62 -27.38
CA GLN A 178 44.99 16.80 -28.81
C GLN A 178 45.46 18.23 -29.11
N ASP A 179 44.89 19.24 -28.47
CA ASP A 179 45.34 20.64 -28.60
C ASP A 179 46.69 20.91 -27.91
N ARG A 180 47.06 20.12 -26.89
CA ARG A 180 48.31 20.31 -26.13
C ARG A 180 49.52 19.60 -26.74
N TRP A 181 49.30 18.52 -27.48
CA TRP A 181 50.37 17.72 -28.11
C TRP A 181 50.52 17.95 -29.62
N TRP A 182 49.70 18.82 -30.23
CA TRP A 182 49.96 19.29 -31.58
C TRP A 182 51.11 20.30 -31.61
N VAL A 183 52.33 19.81 -31.42
CA VAL A 183 53.54 20.53 -31.85
C VAL A 183 53.62 20.35 -33.37
N PRO A 184 53.63 21.41 -34.20
CA PRO A 184 53.95 21.25 -35.60
C PRO A 184 55.39 20.77 -35.66
N ALA A 185 55.60 19.49 -35.97
CA ALA A 185 56.90 19.00 -36.33
C ALA A 185 57.32 19.75 -37.61
N GLN A 186 58.16 20.77 -37.46
CA GLN A 186 59.01 21.25 -38.54
C GLN A 186 60.00 20.11 -38.81
N LEU A 187 59.56 19.11 -39.56
CA LEU A 187 60.44 18.12 -40.15
C LEU A 187 61.18 18.81 -41.29
N ASP A 188 62.49 18.95 -41.10
CA ASP A 188 63.40 19.32 -42.18
C ASP A 188 63.31 18.24 -43.27
N PRO A 189 62.92 18.58 -44.52
CA PRO A 189 62.69 17.60 -45.57
C PRO A 189 63.94 16.80 -45.97
N ASP A 190 65.14 17.23 -45.57
CA ASP A 190 66.40 16.56 -45.87
C ASP A 190 66.89 15.63 -44.73
N GLU A 191 66.15 15.50 -43.63
CA GLU A 191 66.54 14.61 -42.53
C GLU A 191 65.97 13.19 -42.75
N PRO A 192 66.81 12.17 -43.01
CA PRO A 192 66.32 10.81 -43.19
C PRO A 192 65.69 10.31 -41.89
N TYR A 193 64.46 9.80 -42.02
CA TYR A 193 63.65 9.25 -40.93
C TYR A 193 64.49 8.36 -40.01
N ARG A 194 64.75 8.84 -38.80
CA ARG A 194 65.23 8.00 -37.69
C ARG A 194 64.00 7.54 -36.92
N PRO A 195 63.69 6.23 -36.88
CA PRO A 195 62.70 5.72 -35.97
C PRO A 195 63.07 6.19 -34.56
N TRP A 196 62.09 6.72 -33.85
CA TRP A 196 62.25 7.10 -32.45
C TRP A 196 62.54 5.83 -31.64
N CYS A 197 63.81 5.56 -31.37
CA CYS A 197 64.21 4.56 -30.39
C CYS A 197 64.06 5.20 -29.01
N GLY A 198 63.15 4.67 -28.19
CA GLY A 198 63.02 5.09 -26.79
C GLY A 198 64.33 4.92 -26.02
N PRO A 199 64.43 5.52 -24.82
CA PRO A 199 65.68 5.56 -24.03
C PRO A 199 66.24 4.19 -23.60
N ASP A 200 65.51 3.09 -23.85
CA ASP A 200 65.88 1.72 -23.52
C ASP A 200 66.16 0.85 -24.76
N CYS A 201 66.53 1.43 -25.89
CA CYS A 201 66.96 0.63 -27.05
C CYS A 201 68.38 0.09 -26.78
N PRO A 202 68.58 -1.24 -26.69
CA PRO A 202 69.91 -1.80 -26.55
C PRO A 202 70.71 -1.56 -27.84
N ASP A 203 71.88 -0.94 -27.73
CA ASP A 203 72.78 -0.56 -28.83
C ASP A 203 73.35 -1.76 -29.63
N ASP A 204 73.11 -3.00 -29.20
CA ASP A 204 73.67 -4.20 -29.81
C ASP A 204 72.57 -5.16 -30.27
N LEU A 205 71.92 -4.83 -31.39
CA LEU A 205 71.29 -5.87 -32.21
C LEU A 205 72.36 -6.42 -33.16
N PRO A 206 72.68 -7.72 -33.13
CA PRO A 206 73.54 -8.33 -34.13
C PRO A 206 72.91 -8.15 -35.52
N PRO A 207 73.71 -8.02 -36.59
CA PRO A 207 73.18 -7.91 -37.94
C PRO A 207 72.25 -9.10 -38.22
N PRO A 208 71.14 -8.90 -38.96
CA PRO A 208 70.23 -9.99 -39.27
C PRO A 208 70.99 -11.09 -40.01
N GLU A 209 70.92 -12.31 -39.46
CA GLU A 209 71.47 -13.50 -40.10
C GLU A 209 70.87 -13.62 -41.50
N GLU A 210 71.74 -13.75 -42.51
CA GLU A 210 71.37 -13.94 -43.91
C GLU A 210 70.42 -15.13 -44.02
N GLU A 211 69.21 -14.87 -44.55
CA GLU A 211 68.25 -15.94 -44.84
C GLU A 211 68.88 -16.94 -45.82
N PRO A 212 68.81 -18.26 -45.55
CA PRO A 212 69.35 -19.24 -46.48
C PRO A 212 68.55 -19.25 -47.79
N GLU A 213 69.27 -19.18 -48.92
CA GLU A 213 68.72 -19.18 -50.28
C GLU A 213 67.75 -20.35 -50.51
N PRO A 214 66.69 -20.12 -51.32
CA PRO A 214 65.72 -21.16 -51.65
C PRO A 214 66.34 -22.27 -52.49
N TRP A 215 66.21 -23.49 -51.99
CA TRP A 215 66.56 -24.72 -52.68
C TRP A 215 65.59 -24.99 -53.83
N TRP A 216 66.14 -25.00 -55.05
CA TRP A 216 65.65 -25.81 -56.18
C TRP A 216 66.45 -27.11 -56.25
#